data_AF-A0A6J7NVG8-F1
#
_entry.id   AF-A0A6J7NVG8-F1
#
_cell.length_a   1.000
_cell.length_b   1.000
_cell.length_c   1.000
_cell.angle_alpha   90.00
_cell.angle_beta   90.00
_cell.angle_gamma   90.00
#
_symmetry.space_group_name_H-M   'P 1'
#
loop_
_entity.id
_entity.type
_entity.pdbx_description
1 polymer ?
#
loop_
_entity_poly.entity_id
_entity_poly.type
_entity_poly.pdbx_seq_one_letter_code
_entity_poly.pdbx_strand_id
1 'polypeptide(L)'
;MVGIHGYGREDRVHQLLLGGGNRELAGHLALHLRAGFGAPYEIIAELHEIPDGLRGMHPDNPVNRARAGGVQVELPPMIRWNREAHNWSDHLATPRAPEVEQLIDVLASASREWVRSSG
;
A
#
# COMPACT_ATOMS: atom_id res chain seq x y z
N MET A 1 1.97 11.84 5.06
CA MET A 1 1.95 10.65 5.94
C MET A 1 1.50 9.47 5.10
N VAL A 2 2.09 8.31 5.30
CA VAL A 2 1.67 7.04 4.68
C VAL A 2 1.40 6.07 5.82
N GLY A 3 0.20 5.47 5.85
CA GLY A 3 -0.17 4.41 6.79
C GLY A 3 -0.18 3.07 6.07
N ILE A 4 0.48 2.05 6.63
CA ILE A 4 0.55 0.71 6.06
C ILE A 4 -0.34 -0.23 6.88
N HIS A 5 -1.26 -0.91 6.21
CA HIS A 5 -2.22 -1.82 6.80
C HIS A 5 -2.21 -3.15 6.04
N GLY A 6 -2.67 -4.21 6.69
CA GLY A 6 -2.98 -5.47 6.02
C GLY A 6 -4.49 -5.68 6.01
N TYR A 7 -5.02 -6.11 4.87
CA TYR A 7 -6.42 -6.55 4.77
C TYR A 7 -6.51 -8.00 4.30
N GLY A 8 -7.67 -8.62 4.48
CA GLY A 8 -7.97 -9.96 4.01
C GLY A 8 -9.30 -9.98 3.27
N ARG A 9 -9.26 -10.27 1.97
CA ARG A 9 -10.43 -10.56 1.12
C ARG A 9 -10.06 -11.60 0.08
N GLU A 10 -10.89 -12.63 -0.04
CA GLU A 10 -10.65 -13.78 -0.91
C GLU A 10 -10.71 -13.40 -2.40
N ASP A 11 -11.54 -12.43 -2.77
CA ASP A 11 -11.68 -11.93 -4.15
C ASP A 11 -10.56 -10.98 -4.59
N ARG A 12 -9.63 -10.61 -3.68
CA ARG A 12 -8.64 -9.53 -3.89
C ARG A 12 -7.26 -9.87 -3.31
N VAL A 13 -6.90 -11.15 -3.30
CA VAL A 13 -5.66 -11.63 -2.66
C VAL A 13 -4.37 -11.07 -3.28
N HIS A 14 -4.43 -10.42 -4.44
CA HIS A 14 -3.29 -9.78 -5.11
C HIS A 14 -3.43 -8.25 -5.30
N GLN A 15 -4.51 -7.62 -4.80
CA GLN A 15 -4.74 -6.20 -5.04
C GLN A 15 -4.17 -5.34 -3.90
N LEU A 16 -3.27 -4.41 -4.22
CA LEU A 16 -2.77 -3.42 -3.27
C LEU A 16 -3.55 -2.12 -3.46
N LEU A 17 -4.18 -1.63 -2.38
CA LEU A 17 -5.14 -0.53 -2.45
C LEU A 17 -4.54 0.75 -1.85
N LEU A 18 -4.74 1.89 -2.53
CA LEU A 18 -4.17 3.20 -2.18
C LEU A 18 -5.29 4.23 -1.94
N GLY A 19 -5.79 4.24 -0.71
CA GLY A 19 -6.79 5.18 -0.21
C GLY A 19 -6.21 6.45 0.39
N GLY A 20 -6.99 7.15 1.22
CA GLY A 20 -6.57 8.37 1.93
C GLY A 20 -6.82 9.67 1.16
N GLY A 21 -6.82 10.78 1.89
CA GLY A 21 -7.15 12.11 1.38
C GLY A 21 -6.10 12.75 0.48
N ASN A 22 -4.83 12.32 0.55
CA ASN A 22 -3.78 12.86 -0.32
C ASN A 22 -3.72 12.09 -1.65
N ARG A 23 -4.54 12.50 -2.61
CA ARG A 23 -4.67 11.81 -3.90
C ARG A 23 -3.45 11.96 -4.82
N GLU A 24 -2.74 13.09 -4.74
CA GLU A 24 -1.49 13.31 -5.50
C GLU A 24 -0.41 12.32 -5.05
N LEU A 25 -0.20 12.18 -3.73
CA LEU A 25 0.73 11.18 -3.19
C LEU A 25 0.26 9.75 -3.47
N ALA A 26 -1.04 9.46 -3.40
CA ALA A 26 -1.56 8.13 -3.74
C ALA A 26 -1.24 7.76 -5.20
N GLY A 27 -1.40 8.70 -6.13
CA GLY A 27 -1.03 8.53 -7.54
C GLY A 27 0.46 8.31 -7.73
N HIS A 28 1.31 9.11 -7.07
CA HIS A 28 2.77 8.94 -7.10
C HIS A 28 3.23 7.56 -6.61
N LEU A 29 2.71 7.12 -5.47
CA LEU A 29 3.00 5.80 -4.93
C LEU A 29 2.49 4.70 -5.87
N ALA A 30 1.31 4.88 -6.48
CA ALA A 30 0.76 3.91 -7.42
C ALA A 30 1.67 3.70 -8.63
N LEU A 31 2.25 4.76 -9.18
CA LEU A 31 3.18 4.66 -10.31
C LEU A 31 4.41 3.80 -9.96
N HIS A 32 5.02 4.05 -8.80
CA HIS A 32 6.18 3.29 -8.35
C HIS A 32 5.82 1.83 -8.06
N LEU A 33 4.68 1.60 -7.40
CA LEU A 33 4.22 0.25 -7.08
C LEU A 33 3.88 -0.55 -8.35
N ARG A 34 3.30 0.07 -9.38
CA ARG A 34 3.06 -0.59 -10.68
C ARG A 34 4.34 -0.92 -11.43
N ALA A 35 5.37 -0.07 -11.30
CA ALA A 35 6.67 -0.35 -11.89
C ALA A 35 7.42 -1.47 -11.12
N GLY A 36 7.26 -1.50 -9.78
CA GLY A 36 7.91 -2.48 -8.92
C GLY A 36 7.24 -3.85 -8.91
N PHE A 37 5.91 -3.91 -9.04
CA PHE A 37 5.13 -5.15 -9.00
C PHE A 37 4.48 -5.43 -10.34
N GLY A 38 4.81 -6.58 -10.93
CA GLY A 38 4.14 -7.11 -12.12
C GLY A 38 2.96 -8.04 -11.79
N ALA A 39 2.42 -8.68 -12.82
CA ALA A 39 1.40 -9.70 -12.66
C ALA A 39 1.85 -10.80 -11.66
N PRO A 40 0.97 -11.29 -10.77
CA PRO A 40 -0.48 -11.05 -10.74
C PRO A 40 -0.92 -9.85 -9.88
N TYR A 41 -0.01 -9.00 -9.41
CA TYR A 41 -0.36 -7.90 -8.52
C TYR A 41 -1.04 -6.75 -9.27
N GLU A 42 -2.11 -6.22 -8.67
CA GLU A 42 -2.84 -5.07 -9.21
C GLU A 42 -2.80 -3.92 -8.20
N ILE A 43 -2.43 -2.73 -8.67
CA ILE A 43 -2.32 -1.54 -7.84
C ILE A 43 -3.53 -0.63 -8.08
N ILE A 44 -4.44 -0.57 -7.11
CA ILE A 44 -5.71 0.14 -7.19
C ILE A 44 -5.61 1.46 -6.44
N ALA A 45 -5.64 2.57 -7.18
CA ALA A 45 -5.61 3.93 -6.63
C ALA A 45 -6.90 4.71 -6.93
N GLU A 46 -7.83 4.15 -7.71
CA GLU A 46 -9.10 4.81 -7.97
C GLU A 46 -10.09 4.50 -6.85
N LEU A 47 -10.57 5.55 -6.16
CA LEU A 47 -11.38 5.36 -4.96
C LEU A 47 -12.65 4.52 -5.22
N HIS A 48 -13.26 4.65 -6.39
CA HIS A 48 -14.47 3.92 -6.75
C HIS A 48 -14.23 2.40 -6.94
N GLU A 49 -12.98 1.99 -7.20
CA GLU A 49 -12.58 0.58 -7.31
C GLU A 49 -12.18 -0.03 -5.95
N ILE A 50 -11.86 0.84 -4.98
CA ILE A 50 -11.53 0.44 -3.60
C ILE A 50 -12.83 0.23 -2.80
N PRO A 51 -12.98 -0.91 -2.09
CA PRO A 51 -14.12 -1.13 -1.21
C PRO A 51 -14.30 -0.01 -0.18
N ASP A 52 -15.55 0.41 0.06
CA ASP A 52 -15.88 1.59 0.88
C ASP A 52 -15.12 1.67 2.20
N GLY A 53 -15.07 0.57 2.97
CA GLY A 53 -14.40 0.52 4.27
C GLY A 53 -12.87 0.57 4.23
N LEU A 54 -12.26 0.43 3.04
CA LEU A 54 -10.79 0.43 2.84
C LEU A 54 -10.29 1.71 2.15
N ARG A 55 -11.18 2.65 1.82
CA ARG A 55 -10.81 3.91 1.14
C ARG A 55 -10.01 4.87 2.00
N GLY A 56 -10.13 4.79 3.33
CA GLY A 56 -9.40 5.67 4.25
C GLY A 56 -9.71 7.17 4.11
N MET A 57 -10.88 7.56 3.59
CA MET A 57 -11.22 8.97 3.28
C MET A 57 -11.73 9.79 4.46
N HIS A 58 -12.08 9.17 5.58
CA HIS A 58 -12.64 9.89 6.72
C HIS A 58 -11.63 10.93 7.27
N PRO A 59 -12.04 12.17 7.59
CA PRO A 59 -11.14 13.20 8.14
C PRO A 59 -10.46 12.76 9.44
N ASP A 60 -11.16 12.00 10.28
CA ASP A 60 -10.59 11.49 11.54
C ASP A 60 -9.68 10.28 11.39
N ASN A 61 -9.56 9.71 10.19
CA ASN A 61 -8.56 8.68 9.92
C ASN A 61 -7.17 9.25 10.27
N PRO A 62 -6.36 8.58 11.11
CA PRO A 62 -5.06 9.09 11.54
C PRO A 62 -4.18 9.57 10.39
N VAL A 63 -4.22 8.89 9.24
CA VAL A 63 -3.41 9.25 8.08
C VAL A 63 -3.76 10.63 7.50
N ASN A 64 -5.02 11.06 7.66
CA ASN A 64 -5.53 12.32 7.14
C ASN A 64 -5.35 13.52 8.08
N ARG A 65 -4.83 13.30 9.30
CA ARG A 65 -4.52 14.38 10.23
C ARG A 65 -3.29 15.20 9.85
N ALA A 66 -2.48 14.70 8.92
CA ALA A 66 -1.40 15.48 8.32
C ALA A 66 -1.96 16.65 7.49
N ARG A 67 -1.24 17.78 7.43
CA ARG A 67 -1.71 19.05 6.81
C ARG A 67 -2.31 18.91 5.40
N ALA A 68 -1.81 17.98 4.58
CA ALA A 68 -2.28 17.76 3.20
C ALA A 68 -3.03 16.42 3.04
N GLY A 69 -3.55 15.87 4.14
CA GLY A 69 -3.99 14.49 4.23
C GLY A 69 -2.84 13.49 4.11
N GLY A 70 -3.17 12.21 4.00
CA GLY A 70 -2.19 11.15 3.77
C GLY A 70 -2.74 10.02 2.91
N VAL A 71 -1.95 8.96 2.77
CA VAL A 71 -2.28 7.77 1.97
C VAL A 71 -2.38 6.55 2.86
N GLN A 72 -3.51 5.86 2.79
CA GLN A 72 -3.67 4.54 3.41
C GLN A 72 -3.32 3.47 2.37
N VAL A 73 -2.32 2.65 2.68
CA VAL A 73 -1.89 1.52 1.85
C VAL A 73 -2.43 0.24 2.49
N GLU A 74 -3.30 -0.46 1.78
CA GLU A 74 -3.85 -1.75 2.21
C GLU A 74 -3.15 -2.88 1.46
N LEU A 75 -2.36 -3.66 2.20
CA LEU A 75 -1.57 -4.77 1.67
C LEU A 75 -2.39 -6.05 1.62
N PRO A 76 -2.49 -6.69 0.44
CA PRO A 76 -3.20 -7.95 0.31
C PRO A 76 -2.42 -9.09 0.98
N PRO A 77 -3.09 -10.22 1.28
CA PRO A 77 -2.45 -11.38 1.90
C PRO A 77 -1.19 -11.86 1.16
N MET A 78 -1.19 -11.85 -0.18
CA MET A 78 -0.09 -12.44 -0.96
C MET A 78 1.20 -11.64 -0.94
N ILE A 79 1.17 -10.35 -0.57
CA ILE A 79 2.39 -9.58 -0.29
C ILE A 79 2.92 -9.91 1.11
N ARG A 80 2.03 -10.21 2.07
CA ARG A 80 2.38 -10.41 3.49
C ARG A 80 2.63 -11.88 3.84
N TRP A 81 2.45 -12.81 2.91
CA TRP A 81 2.60 -14.24 3.12
C TRP A 81 3.95 -14.73 2.62
N ASN A 82 4.72 -15.38 3.49
CA ASN A 82 5.93 -16.08 3.07
C ASN A 82 5.54 -17.47 2.54
N ARG A 83 5.69 -17.65 1.23
CA ARG A 83 5.31 -18.90 0.53
C ARG A 83 6.17 -20.09 0.94
N GLU A 84 7.49 -19.89 1.06
CA GLU A 84 8.43 -20.98 1.40
C GLU A 84 8.22 -21.45 2.85
N ALA A 85 8.03 -20.50 3.76
CA ALA A 85 7.81 -20.81 5.17
C ALA A 85 6.36 -21.18 5.51
N HIS A 86 5.43 -21.07 4.53
CA HIS A 86 4.00 -21.28 4.71
C HIS A 86 3.43 -20.55 5.95
N ASN A 87 3.83 -19.29 6.14
CA ASN A 87 3.38 -18.49 7.28
C ASN A 87 3.42 -16.98 6.95
N TRP A 88 2.87 -16.15 7.84
CA TRP A 88 2.92 -14.70 7.71
C TRP A 88 4.35 -14.18 7.84
N SER A 89 4.74 -13.27 6.94
CA SER A 89 6.04 -12.60 6.96
C SER A 89 6.31 -11.99 8.33
N ASP A 90 7.54 -12.17 8.83
CA ASP A 90 8.02 -11.63 10.11
C ASP A 90 7.21 -12.09 11.35
N HIS A 91 6.32 -13.08 11.21
CA HIS A 91 5.61 -13.66 12.34
C HIS A 91 6.48 -14.73 13.03
N LEU A 92 6.84 -14.48 14.29
CA LEU A 92 7.73 -15.33 15.09
C LEU A 92 9.10 -15.52 14.42
N ALA A 93 9.47 -16.75 14.07
CA ALA A 93 10.72 -17.08 13.40
C ALA A 93 10.58 -17.12 11.87
N THR A 94 9.41 -16.74 11.32
CA THR A 94 9.18 -16.74 9.88
C THR A 94 10.03 -15.63 9.24
N PRO A 95 10.89 -15.95 8.26
CA PRO A 95 11.66 -14.92 7.58
C PRO A 95 10.74 -13.99 6.79
N ARG A 96 11.22 -12.78 6.54
CA ARG A 96 10.51 -11.82 5.71
C ARG A 96 10.20 -12.39 4.32
N ALA A 97 8.99 -12.21 3.84
CA ALA A 97 8.62 -12.60 2.49
C ALA A 97 9.35 -11.70 1.46
N PRO A 98 9.82 -12.23 0.32
CA PRO A 98 10.46 -11.43 -0.72
C PRO A 98 9.62 -10.23 -1.18
N GLU A 99 8.30 -10.39 -1.26
CA GLU A 99 7.38 -9.33 -1.64
C GLU A 99 7.29 -8.19 -0.61
N VAL A 100 7.54 -8.46 0.67
CA VAL A 100 7.64 -7.40 1.70
C VAL A 100 8.92 -6.61 1.51
N GLU A 101 10.06 -7.24 1.21
CA GLU A 101 11.29 -6.50 0.91
C GLU A 101 11.13 -5.63 -0.35
N GLN A 102 10.56 -6.20 -1.41
CA GLN A 102 10.28 -5.45 -2.63
C GLN A 102 9.37 -4.24 -2.37
N LEU A 103 8.34 -4.41 -1.52
CA LEU A 103 7.48 -3.31 -1.11
C LEU A 103 8.26 -2.21 -0.40
N ILE A 104 9.14 -2.56 0.54
CA ILE A 104 9.99 -1.61 1.27
C ILE A 104 10.86 -0.83 0.30
N ASP A 105 11.55 -1.52 -0.61
CA ASP A 105 12.44 -0.89 -1.60
C ASP A 105 11.71 0.10 -2.50
N VAL A 106 10.55 -0.31 -3.02
CA VAL A 106 9.71 0.52 -3.90
C VAL A 106 9.18 1.74 -3.16
N LEU A 107 8.64 1.57 -1.95
CA LEU A 107 8.16 2.70 -1.15
C LEU A 107 9.28 3.65 -0.74
N ALA A 108 10.48 3.11 -0.48
CA ALA A 108 11.65 3.92 -0.15
C ALA A 108 12.14 4.73 -1.37
N SER A 109 12.16 4.15 -2.57
CA SER A 109 12.44 4.89 -3.82
C SER A 109 11.39 5.97 -4.06
N ALA A 110 10.11 5.62 -3.99
CA ALA A 110 9.03 6.59 -4.17
C ALA A 110 9.12 7.75 -3.17
N SER A 111 9.50 7.47 -1.92
CA SER A 111 9.69 8.49 -0.88
C SER A 111 10.85 9.44 -1.18
N ARG A 112 11.97 8.92 -1.73
CA ARG A 112 13.13 9.74 -2.12
C ARG A 112 12.83 10.63 -3.32
N GLU A 113 11.98 10.16 -4.23
CA GLU A 113 11.61 10.86 -5.47
C GLU A 113 10.39 11.78 -5.28
N TRP A 114 9.77 11.77 -4.10
CA TRP A 114 8.64 12.63 -3.80
C TRP A 114 9.07 14.08 -3.60
N VAL A 115 9.05 14.85 -4.68
CA VAL A 115 9.16 16.31 -4.64
C VAL A 115 7.76 16.88 -4.53
N ARG A 116 7.46 17.59 -3.44
CA ARG A 116 6.19 18.31 -3.33
C ARG A 116 6.22 19.42 -4.37
N SER A 117 5.26 19.40 -5.29
CA SER A 117 4.89 20.57 -6.08
C SER A 117 4.68 21.73 -5.10
N SER A 118 5.54 22.75 -5.17
CA SER A 118 5.41 23.95 -4.34
C SER A 118 4.08 24.63 -4.70
N GLY A 119 3.08 24.44 -3.84
CA GLY A 119 1.85 25.23 -3.84
C GLY A 119 2.02 26.51 -3.03
#